data_AF-A0A3D0LWC5-F1
#
_entry.id   AF-A0A3D0LWC5-F1
#
_cell.length_a   1.000
_cell.length_b   1.000
_cell.length_c   1.000
_cell.angle_alpha   90.00
_cell.angle_beta   90.00
_cell.angle_gamma   90.00
#
_symmetry.space_group_name_H-M   'P 1'
#
loop_
_entity.id
_entity.type
_entity.pdbx_description
1 polymer ?
#
loop_
_entity_poly.entity_id
_entity_poly.type
_entity_poly.pdbx_seq_one_letter_code
_entity_poly.pdbx_strand_id
1 'polypeptide(L)' 'MNQKEADHAIETICQKGCLDVSRIIDWMKQGEWPPEVSALNNEERRWVLAELQAIMAVYDHP' A
#
# COMPACT_ATOMS: atom_id res chain seq x y z
N MET A 1 2.94 12.88 -10.46
CA MET A 1 3.15 11.66 -9.65
C MET A 1 4.63 11.54 -9.33
N ASN A 2 4.99 11.54 -8.05
CA ASN A 2 6.34 11.26 -7.56
C ASN A 2 6.47 9.76 -7.32
N GLN A 3 6.74 9.01 -8.39
CA GLN A 3 6.75 7.55 -8.41
C GLN A 3 7.69 6.94 -7.36
N LYS A 4 8.78 7.63 -7.01
CA LYS A 4 9.77 7.18 -6.03
C LYS A 4 9.23 7.09 -4.61
N GLU A 5 8.38 8.04 -4.20
CA GLU A 5 7.81 8.04 -2.85
C GLU A 5 6.75 6.95 -2.70
N ALA A 6 5.96 6.75 -3.76
CA ALA A 6 4.95 5.69 -3.79
C ALA A 6 5.59 4.29 -3.76
N ASP A 7 6.65 4.08 -4.54
CA ASP A 7 7.41 2.81 -4.57
C ASP A 7 8.06 2.54 -3.21
N HIS A 8 8.69 3.54 -2.61
CA HIS A 8 9.28 3.43 -1.27
C HIS A 8 8.24 3.09 -0.18
N ALA A 9 7.03 3.67 -0.28
CA ALA A 9 5.94 3.35 0.63
C ALA A 9 5.48 1.90 0.47
N ILE A 10 5.35 1.41 -0.77
CA ILE A 10 4.99 0.02 -1.07
C ILE A 10 6.05 -0.93 -0.49
N GLU A 11 7.34 -0.66 -0.75
CA GLU A 11 8.43 -1.47 -0.20
C GLU A 11 8.39 -1.49 1.33
N THR A 12 8.24 -0.33 1.97
CA THR A 12 8.19 -0.24 3.44
C THR A 12 7.01 -1.03 4.00
N ILE A 13 5.83 -0.97 3.36
CA ILE A 13 4.63 -1.70 3.77
C ILE A 13 4.83 -3.21 3.57
N CYS A 14 5.38 -3.62 2.42
CA CYS A 14 5.71 -5.02 2.13
C CYS A 14 6.77 -5.58 3.12
N GLN A 15 7.71 -4.72 3.54
CA GLN A 15 8.64 -4.82 4.67
C GLN A 15 8.04 -5.48 5.92
N LYS A 16 6.79 -5.12 6.23
CA LYS A 16 6.10 -5.51 7.48
C LYS A 16 5.52 -6.92 7.45
N GLY A 17 5.46 -7.54 6.28
CA GLY A 17 4.93 -8.88 6.09
C GLY A 17 3.46 -8.92 5.69
N CYS A 18 3.04 -10.03 5.07
CA CYS A 18 1.76 -10.14 4.36
C CYS A 18 0.53 -9.87 5.24
N LEU A 19 0.55 -10.26 6.52
CA LEU A 19 -0.56 -10.02 7.46
C LEU A 19 -0.74 -8.52 7.75
N ASP A 20 0.36 -7.80 7.96
CA ASP A 20 0.35 -6.36 8.18
C ASP A 20 -0.05 -5.60 6.92
N VAL A 21 0.45 -6.02 5.74
CA VAL A 21 0.05 -5.45 4.45
C VAL A 21 -1.46 -5.55 4.26
N SER A 22 -2.06 -6.71 4.51
CA SER A 22 -3.52 -6.91 4.39
C SER A 22 -4.30 -5.97 5.31
N ARG A 23 -3.86 -5.81 6.56
CA ARG A 23 -4.47 -4.89 7.52
C ARG A 23 -4.34 -3.43 7.09
N ILE A 24 -3.18 -3.06 6.57
CA ILE A 24 -2.89 -1.72 6.05
C ILE A 24 -3.77 -1.39 4.83
N ILE A 25 -3.98 -2.35 3.93
CA ILE A 25 -4.93 -2.22 2.80
C ILE A 25 -6.34 -1.96 3.32
N ASP A 26 -6.77 -2.67 4.36
CA ASP A 26 -8.10 -2.50 4.95
C ASP A 26 -8.28 -1.09 5.57
N TRP A 27 -7.29 -0.63 6.34
CA TRP A 27 -7.26 0.75 6.86
C TRP A 27 -7.34 1.80 5.74
N MET A 28 -6.53 1.64 4.69
CA MET A 28 -6.55 2.56 3.55
C MET A 28 -7.91 2.61 2.84
N LYS A 29 -8.62 1.48 2.75
CA LYS A 29 -9.98 1.43 2.19
C LYS A 29 -11.01 2.16 3.06
N GLN A 30 -10.81 2.17 4.38
CA GLN A 30 -11.63 2.92 5.33
C GLN A 30 -11.29 4.42 5.37
N GLY A 31 -10.27 4.85 4.62
CA GLY A 31 -9.79 6.24 4.60
C GLY A 31 -8.75 6.56 5.69
N GLU A 32 -8.27 5.54 6.40
CA GLU A 32 -7.15 5.66 7.34
C GLU A 32 -5.81 5.47 6.60
N TRP A 33 -5.03 6.55 6.53
CA TRP A 33 -3.77 6.57 5.79
C TRP A 33 -2.59 6.39 6.76
N PRO A 34 -1.81 5.30 6.64
CA PRO A 34 -0.65 5.08 7.50
C PRO A 34 0.46 6.13 7.25
N PRO A 35 1.40 6.30 8.20
CA PRO A 35 2.48 7.28 8.05
C PRO A 35 3.31 7.07 6.78
N GLU A 36 3.47 5.83 6.32
CA GLU A 36 4.16 5.45 5.08
C GLU A 36 3.59 6.13 3.83
N VAL A 37 2.28 6.43 3.79
CA VAL A 37 1.62 7.08 2.65
C VAL A 37 1.15 8.50 2.98
N SER A 38 1.48 9.01 4.16
CA SER A 38 1.06 10.33 4.61
C SER A 38 1.67 11.46 3.77
N ALA A 39 2.91 11.28 3.31
CA ALA A 39 3.59 12.19 2.40
C ALA A 39 3.00 12.21 0.98
N LEU A 40 2.25 11.17 0.60
CA LEU A 40 1.66 11.01 -0.71
C LEU A 40 0.38 11.82 -0.86
N ASN A 41 0.10 12.29 -2.08
CA ASN A 41 -1.18 12.90 -2.42
C ASN A 41 -2.29 11.85 -2.62
N ASN A 42 -3.55 12.27 -2.76
CA ASN A 42 -4.69 11.36 -2.90
C ASN A 42 -4.60 10.42 -4.10
N GLU A 43 -4.02 10.85 -5.22
CA GLU A 43 -3.85 10.01 -6.42
C GLU A 43 -2.77 8.96 -6.19
N GLU A 44 -1.66 9.35 -5.57
CA GLU A 44 -0.56 8.45 -5.20
C GLU A 44 -0.98 7.43 -4.16
N ARG A 45 -1.76 7.82 -3.15
CA ARG A 45 -2.32 6.91 -2.14
C ARG A 45 -3.21 5.84 -2.76
N ARG A 46 -4.06 6.23 -3.71
CA ARG A 46 -4.90 5.28 -4.46
C ARG A 46 -4.07 4.34 -5.32
N TRP A 47 -3.00 4.84 -5.92
CA TRP A 47 -2.08 4.02 -6.70
C TRP A 47 -1.35 2.99 -5.83
N VAL A 48 -0.83 3.41 -4.67
CA VAL A 48 -0.19 2.51 -3.68
C VAL A 48 -1.17 1.45 -3.20
N LEU A 49 -2.41 1.83 -2.88
CA LEU A 49 -3.45 0.88 -2.47
C LEU A 49 -3.71 -0.17 -3.56
N ALA A 50 -3.83 0.26 -4.83
CA ALA A 50 -4.04 -0.64 -5.95
C ALA A 50 -2.86 -1.61 -6.14
N GLU A 51 -1.62 -1.13 -6.02
CA GLU A 51 -0.43 -1.99 -6.14
C GLU A 51 -0.33 -3.00 -5.00
N LEU A 52 -0.53 -2.57 -3.76
CA LEU A 52 -0.51 -3.48 -2.61
C LEU A 52 -1.57 -4.59 -2.77
N GLN A 53 -2.74 -4.26 -3.31
CA GLN A 53 -3.77 -5.26 -3.64
C GLN A 53 -3.35 -6.20 -4.77
N ALA A 54 -2.71 -5.68 -5.82
CA ALA A 54 -2.20 -6.50 -6.93
C ALA A 54 -1.11 -7.47 -6.47
N ILE A 55 -0.16 -6.99 -5.65
CA ILE A 55 0.89 -7.81 -5.04
C ILE A 55 0.26 -8.91 -4.18
N MET A 56 -0.69 -8.58 -3.29
CA MET A 56 -1.38 -9.56 -2.46
C MET A 56 -2.21 -10.57 -3.27
N ALA A 57 -2.76 -10.17 -4.42
CA ALA A 57 -3.51 -11.07 -5.30
C ALA A 57 -2.63 -12.15 -5.95
N VAL A 58 -1.33 -11.91 -6.14
CA VAL A 58 -0.38 -12.93 -6.60
C VAL A 58 -0.19 -14.03 -5.56
N TYR A 59 -0.28 -13.70 -4.28
CA TYR A 59 -0.18 -14.66 -3.17
C TYR A 59 -1.49 -15.43 -2.91
N ASP A 60 -2.60 -15.05 -3.53
CA ASP A 60 -3.89 -15.77 -3.46
C ASP A 60 -3.98 -16.94 -4.46
N HIS A 61 -2.89 -17.25 -5.17
CA HIS A 61 -2.83 -18.41 -6.04
C HIS A 61 -2.43 -19.67 -5.25
N PRO A 62 -3.30 -20.71 -5.20
CA PRO A 62 -3.04 -21.98 -4.50
C PRO A 62 -1.95 -22.84 -5.15
#